data_AF-A0A3M6GYN6-F1
#
_entry.id   AF-A0A3M6GYN6-F1
#
_cell.length_a   1.000
_cell.length_b   1.000
_cell.length_c   1.000
_cell.angle_alpha   90.00
_cell.angle_beta   90.00
_cell.angle_gamma   90.00
#
_symmetry.space_group_name_H-M   'P 1'
#
loop_
_entity.id
_entity.type
_entity.pdbx_description
1 polymer ?
#
loop_
_entity_poly.entity_id
_entity_poly.type
_entity_poly.pdbx_seq_one_letter_code
_entity_poly.pdbx_strand_id
1 'polypeptide(L)'
;MTFNNGVLRDRAIALLEAQNQLAELRMMTRLRPGFTTRKCDQGRLSLTCEQTLKASADGMLMRVSLRVLQRDNKPPPLARLDTIIAIRRQPKESP
;
A
#
# COMPACT_ATOMS: atom_id res chain seq x y z
N MET A 1 28.12 14.84 11.03
CA MET A 1 26.67 15.10 11.17
C MET A 1 25.94 14.63 9.91
N THR A 2 25.35 13.43 9.87
CA THR A 2 24.60 12.92 8.69
C THR A 2 23.38 12.05 9.03
N PHE A 3 23.05 11.86 10.31
CA PHE A 3 21.97 10.98 10.76
C PHE A 3 20.57 11.36 10.23
N ASN A 4 20.29 12.65 10.03
CA ASN A 4 18.96 13.12 9.62
C ASN A 4 18.61 12.74 8.17
N ASN A 5 19.62 12.60 7.29
CA ASN A 5 19.41 12.21 5.89
C ASN A 5 19.01 10.75 5.73
N GLY A 6 19.44 9.86 6.64
CA GLY A 6 19.08 8.44 6.61
C GLY A 6 17.58 8.23 6.83
N VAL A 7 17.03 8.82 7.90
CA VAL A 7 15.60 8.65 8.23
C VAL A 7 14.69 9.25 7.16
N LEU A 8 15.01 10.43 6.63
CA LEU A 8 14.22 11.04 5.56
C LEU A 8 14.27 10.21 4.27
N ARG A 9 15.44 9.69 3.91
CA ARG A 9 15.59 8.76 2.79
C ARG A 9 14.74 7.52 2.98
N ASP A 10 14.78 6.90 4.16
CA ASP A 10 14.04 5.67 4.43
C ASP A 10 12.53 5.89 4.38
N ARG A 11 12.05 7.04 4.89
CA ARG A 11 10.63 7.44 4.76
C ARG A 11 10.24 7.70 3.31
N ALA A 12 11.10 8.34 2.51
CA ALA A 12 10.83 8.58 1.09
C ALA A 12 10.74 7.26 0.31
N ILE A 13 11.65 6.31 0.57
CA ILE A 13 11.61 4.97 -0.03
C ILE A 13 10.35 4.22 0.40
N ALA A 14 9.99 4.27 1.68
CA ALA A 14 8.78 3.64 2.18
C ALA A 14 7.50 4.24 1.56
N LEU A 15 7.47 5.55 1.31
CA LEU A 15 6.36 6.20 0.62
C LEU A 15 6.27 5.79 -0.85
N LEU A 16 7.41 5.69 -1.54
CA LEU A 16 7.48 5.21 -2.92
C LEU A 16 6.93 3.78 -3.03
N GLU A 17 7.29 2.90 -2.10
CA GLU A 17 6.73 1.55 -2.06
C GLU A 17 5.20 1.59 -1.88
N ALA A 18 4.67 2.38 -0.94
CA ALA A 18 3.23 2.53 -0.76
C ALA A 18 2.52 3.00 -2.06
N GLN A 19 3.15 3.92 -2.81
CA GLN A 19 2.62 4.39 -4.09
C GLN A 19 2.66 3.30 -5.18
N ASN A 20 3.71 2.49 -5.24
CA ASN A 20 3.80 1.35 -6.14
C ASN A 20 2.68 0.33 -5.86
N GLN A 21 2.44 -0.01 -4.59
CA GLN A 21 1.34 -0.91 -4.22
C GLN A 21 -0.02 -0.35 -4.60
N LEU A 22 -0.23 0.95 -4.41
CA LEU A 22 -1.46 1.60 -4.86
C LEU A 22 -1.61 1.51 -6.39
N ALA A 23 -0.52 1.68 -7.14
CA ALA A 23 -0.54 1.53 -8.59
C ALA A 23 -0.89 0.10 -9.01
N GLU A 24 -0.30 -0.92 -8.37
CA GLU A 24 -0.67 -2.33 -8.56
C GLU A 24 -2.16 -2.56 -8.30
N LEU A 25 -2.69 -2.07 -7.18
CA LEU A 25 -4.11 -2.20 -6.83
C LEU A 25 -5.04 -1.55 -7.88
N ARG A 26 -4.63 -0.41 -8.45
CA ARG A 26 -5.37 0.26 -9.54
C ARG A 26 -5.38 -0.53 -10.83
N MET A 27 -4.40 -1.42 -11.04
CA MET A 27 -4.30 -2.29 -12.22
C MET A 27 -5.00 -3.63 -12.01
N MET A 28 -5.29 -4.03 -10.77
CA MET A 28 -5.95 -5.30 -10.48
C MET A 28 -7.36 -5.34 -11.07
N THR A 29 -7.64 -6.41 -11.81
CA THR A 29 -8.95 -6.70 -12.39
C THR A 29 -10.03 -6.92 -11.32
N ARG A 30 -9.65 -7.44 -10.15
CA ARG A 30 -10.56 -7.70 -9.03
C ARG A 30 -9.86 -7.34 -7.73
N LEU A 31 -10.53 -6.52 -6.92
CA LEU A 31 -10.10 -6.16 -5.57
C LEU A 31 -10.99 -6.85 -4.55
N ARG A 32 -10.39 -7.48 -3.55
CA ARG A 32 -11.11 -8.13 -2.45
C ARG A 32 -10.90 -7.34 -1.16
N PRO A 33 -11.96 -6.98 -0.43
CA PRO A 33 -11.82 -6.43 0.91
C PRO A 33 -11.06 -7.39 1.83
N GLY A 34 -10.35 -6.83 2.80
CA GLY A 34 -9.59 -7.61 3.77
C GLY A 34 -8.32 -6.92 4.22
N PHE A 35 -7.58 -7.61 5.08
CA PHE A 35 -6.26 -7.22 5.55
C PHE A 35 -5.22 -8.18 4.99
N THR A 36 -4.12 -7.65 4.48
CA THR A 36 -2.97 -8.44 4.04
C THR A 36 -1.68 -7.82 4.55
N THR A 37 -0.68 -8.67 4.78
CA THR A 37 0.68 -8.26 5.11
C THR A 37 1.64 -9.00 4.20
N ARG A 38 2.63 -8.29 3.63
CA ARG A 38 3.64 -8.88 2.74
C ARG A 38 5.01 -8.26 2.98
N LYS A 39 6.06 -9.02 2.67
CA LYS A 39 7.42 -8.49 2.55
C LYS A 39 7.49 -7.58 1.31
N CYS A 40 8.09 -6.40 1.46
CA CYS A 40 8.20 -5.39 0.39
C CYS A 40 9.56 -4.71 0.44
N ASP A 41 10.61 -5.52 0.51
CA ASP A 41 11.98 -5.06 0.73
C ASP A 41 12.45 -4.14 -0.40
N GLN A 42 13.01 -2.99 -0.06
CA GLN A 42 13.48 -1.97 -1.01
C GLN A 42 14.99 -1.76 -0.85
N GLY A 43 15.77 -2.40 -1.72
CA GLY A 43 17.22 -2.40 -1.64
C GLY A 43 17.71 -2.99 -0.31
N ARG A 44 18.30 -2.14 0.54
CA ARG A 44 18.80 -2.55 1.88
C ARG A 44 17.76 -2.43 2.99
N LEU A 45 16.59 -1.85 2.73
CA LEU A 45 15.54 -1.69 3.73
C LEU A 45 14.69 -2.95 3.79
N SER A 46 14.73 -3.63 4.95
CA SER A 46 13.83 -4.74 5.26
C SER A 46 12.48 -4.19 5.70
N LEU A 47 11.48 -4.30 4.84
CA LEU A 47 10.17 -3.68 5.00
C LEU A 47 9.06 -4.73 5.06
N THR A 48 8.01 -4.36 5.78
CA THR A 48 6.73 -5.07 5.84
C THR A 48 5.63 -4.10 5.46
N CYS A 49 4.84 -4.48 4.46
CA CYS A 49 3.74 -3.66 3.97
C CYS A 49 2.43 -4.28 4.41
N GLU A 50 1.68 -3.50 5.17
CA GLU A 50 0.32 -3.81 5.60
C GLU A 50 -0.67 -3.10 4.69
N GLN A 51 -1.65 -3.83 4.20
CA GLN A 51 -2.71 -3.32 3.35
C GLN A 51 -4.05 -3.66 3.98
N THR A 52 -4.93 -2.67 4.07
CA THR A 52 -6.35 -2.85 4.40
C THR A 52 -7.20 -2.32 3.25
N LEU A 53 -8.08 -3.17 2.74
CA LEU A 53 -9.06 -2.83 1.72
C LEU A 53 -10.46 -2.93 2.34
N LYS A 54 -11.25 -1.87 2.23
CA LYS A 54 -12.65 -1.84 2.67
C LYS A 54 -13.54 -1.37 1.51
N ALA A 55 -14.46 -2.23 1.10
CA ALA A 55 -15.46 -1.84 0.11
C ALA A 55 -16.45 -0.85 0.71
N SER A 56 -16.86 0.12 -0.11
CA SER A 56 -18.04 0.95 0.16
C SER A 56 -19.32 0.13 0.04
N ALA A 57 -20.41 0.61 0.66
CA ALA A 57 -21.71 -0.05 0.65
C ALA A 57 -22.29 -0.21 -0.76
N ASP A 58 -22.00 0.73 -1.67
CA ASP A 58 -22.41 0.71 -3.07
C ASP A 58 -21.58 -0.26 -3.96
N GLY A 59 -20.50 -0.82 -3.42
CA GLY A 59 -19.58 -1.69 -4.15
C GLY A 59 -18.86 -1.02 -5.32
N MET A 60 -18.87 0.32 -5.42
CA MET A 60 -18.21 1.06 -6.50
C MET A 60 -16.85 1.62 -6.07
N LEU A 61 -16.67 1.84 -4.77
CA LEU A 61 -15.44 2.41 -4.20
C LEU A 61 -14.76 1.42 -3.25
N MET A 62 -13.42 1.49 -3.23
CA MET A 62 -12.58 0.77 -2.28
C MET A 62 -11.75 1.78 -1.50
N ARG A 63 -11.90 1.81 -0.18
CA ARG A 63 -10.97 2.51 0.71
C ARG A 63 -9.72 1.64 0.87
N VAL A 64 -8.58 2.25 0.61
CA VAL A 64 -7.26 1.61 0.64
C VAL A 64 -6.44 2.30 1.72
N SER A 65 -5.97 1.53 2.69
CA SER A 65 -5.01 1.96 3.72
C SER A 65 -3.75 1.12 3.61
N LEU A 66 -2.62 1.75 3.30
CA LEU A 66 -1.30 1.13 3.19
C LEU A 66 -0.39 1.68 4.28
N ARG A 67 0.34 0.79 4.95
CA ARG A 67 1.36 1.14 5.94
C ARG A 67 2.63 0.38 5.60
N VAL A 68 3.75 1.09 5.58
CA VAL A 68 5.07 0.50 5.33
C VAL A 68 5.89 0.63 6.60
N LEU A 69 6.26 -0.52 7.17
CA LEU A 69 6.97 -0.63 8.43
C LEU A 69 8.36 -1.19 8.17
N GLN A 70 9.34 -0.74 8.94
CA GLN A 70 10.62 -1.43 9.01
C GLN A 70 10.44 -2.71 9.83
N ARG A 71 10.83 -3.86 9.28
CA ARG A 71 10.51 -5.19 9.86
C ARG A 71 11.08 -5.38 11.26
N ASP A 72 12.28 -4.87 11.50
CA ASP A 72 13.03 -5.11 12.74
C ASP A 72 12.91 -3.97 13.75
N ASN A 73 12.14 -2.92 13.43
CA ASN A 73 12.01 -1.73 14.26
C ASN A 73 10.57 -1.57 14.78
N LYS A 74 10.42 -1.12 16.03
CA LYS A 74 9.10 -0.88 16.63
C LYS A 74 8.44 0.38 16.01
N PRO A 75 7.09 0.43 15.97
CA PRO A 75 6.34 1.52 15.34
C PRO A 75 6.74 2.91 15.88
N PRO A 76 6.63 3.98 15.08
CA PRO A 76 5.64 4.20 14.00
C PRO A 76 6.06 3.73 12.59
N PRO A 77 5.09 3.53 11.66
CA PRO A 77 5.40 3.19 10.27
C PRO A 77 6.25 4.28 9.60
N LEU A 78 7.15 3.87 8.69
CA LEU A 78 7.97 4.78 7.89
C LEU A 78 7.12 5.58 6.90
N ALA A 79 6.04 4.96 6.39
CA ALA A 79 5.06 5.64 5.55
C ALA A 79 3.63 5.12 5.79
N ARG A 80 2.66 6.00 5.56
CA ARG A 80 1.22 5.69 5.54
C ARG A 80 0.61 6.37 4.31
N LEU A 81 -0.24 5.64 3.61
CA LEU A 81 -1.03 6.16 2.50
C LEU A 81 -2.48 5.69 2.67
N ASP A 82 -3.40 6.65 2.77
CA ASP A 82 -4.84 6.40 2.85
C ASP A 82 -5.53 7.07 1.67
N THR A 83 -6.32 6.30 0.91
CA THR A 83 -6.98 6.81 -0.29
C THR A 83 -8.26 6.02 -0.61
N ILE A 84 -8.97 6.47 -1.63
CA ILE A 84 -10.14 5.78 -2.20
C ILE A 84 -9.87 5.58 -3.69
N ILE A 85 -10.14 4.37 -4.18
CA ILE A 85 -10.07 4.05 -5.61
C ILE A 85 -11.42 3.52 -6.09
N ALA A 86 -11.76 3.81 -7.34
CA ALA A 86 -12.92 3.20 -7.98
C ALA A 86 -12.62 1.74 -8.32
N ILE A 87 -13.57 0.85 -8.07
CA ILE A 87 -13.50 -0.54 -8.49
C ILE A 87 -13.91 -0.59 -9.96
N ARG A 88 -12.96 -0.89 -10.85
CA ARG A 88 -13.29 -1.11 -12.27
C ARG A 88 -14.18 -2.37 -12.36
N ARG A 89 -15.44 -2.20 -12.75
CA ARG A 89 -16.27 -3.33 -13.18
C ARG A 89 -15.77 -3.73 -14.57
N GLN A 90 -15.30 -4.96 -14.74
CA GLN A 90 -15.15 -5.49 -16.09
C GLN A 90 -16.55 -5.54 -16.73
N PRO A 91 -16.71 -5.07 -17.98
CA PRO A 91 -17.92 -5.37 -18.72
C PRO A 91 -18.07 -6.90 -18.75
N LYS A 92 -19.28 -7.37 -18.48
CA LYS A 92 -19.61 -8.79 -18.58
C LYS A 92 -19.49 -9.15 -20.07
N GLU A 93 -18.42 -9.83 -20.46
CA GLU A 93 -18.31 -10.37 -21.83
C GLU A 93 -19.49 -11.32 -22.01
N SER A 94 -20.42 -10.92 -22.88
CA SER A 94 -21.62 -11.69 -23.17
C SER A 94 -21.26 -12.76 -24.22
N PRO A 95 -21.80 -13.98 -24.09
CA PRO A 95 -21.44 -15.13 -24.93
C PRO A 95 -21.81 -14.94 -26.40
#